data_AF-A0A165FZ24-F1
#
_entry.id   AF-A0A165FZ24-F1
#
_cell.length_a   1.000
_cell.length_b   1.000
_cell.length_c   1.000
_cell.angle_alpha   90.00
_cell.angle_beta   90.00
_cell.angle_gamma   90.00
#
_symmetry.space_group_name_H-M   'P 1'
#
loop_
_entity.id
_entity.type
_entity.pdbx_description
1 polymer ?
#
loop_
_entity_poly.entity_id
_entity_poly.type
_entity_poly.pdbx_seq_one_letter_code
_entity_poly.pdbx_strand_id
1 'polypeptide(L)'
;MSDAKTSQAASDFFRPKSAYQHPVLGPNNAQAQLRMRLSSCISPSPCPISHRLVFLDAVPSLRLETYIRELRTALTRGTCLTLKFTTIGTSISFFSRSFVLAMLPFLSRRSMHGQVTPDVQCHGLPSQFPSRPAFPLLSSLSQVLQLLVSSPTPFSICSVENTSEDYAMLLNDYAHDLGDNPIVRQQFVQRWGMEGWREERLYALWEAAAFNAQFLERWSVTVQK
;
A
#
# COMPACT_ATOMS: atom_id res chain seq x y z
N MET A 1 -13.34 -41.29 -58.70
CA MET A 1 -14.32 -40.27 -59.12
C MET A 1 -15.45 -40.31 -58.12
N SER A 2 -15.91 -39.27 -57.45
CA SER A 2 -15.46 -37.92 -57.09
C SER A 2 -16.62 -37.40 -56.23
N ASP A 3 -16.29 -36.59 -55.21
CA ASP A 3 -17.19 -35.61 -54.56
C ASP A 3 -18.33 -36.13 -53.66
N ALA A 4 -18.78 -35.48 -52.59
CA ALA A 4 -18.33 -34.36 -51.77
C ALA A 4 -19.32 -34.31 -50.57
N LYS A 5 -18.85 -34.34 -49.33
CA LYS A 5 -18.79 -33.20 -48.38
C LYS A 5 -20.09 -32.40 -48.14
N THR A 6 -20.54 -32.50 -46.87
CA THR A 6 -20.70 -31.38 -45.92
C THR A 6 -21.59 -30.19 -46.29
N SER A 7 -22.67 -29.99 -45.51
CA SER A 7 -22.93 -28.74 -44.73
C SER A 7 -24.43 -28.61 -44.41
N GLN A 8 -24.78 -28.55 -43.13
CA GLN A 8 -25.94 -27.74 -42.71
C GLN A 8 -25.66 -27.20 -41.32
N ALA A 9 -25.12 -25.98 -41.30
CA ALA A 9 -24.91 -25.17 -40.13
C ALA A 9 -26.25 -24.63 -39.60
N ALA A 10 -26.35 -24.61 -38.28
CA ALA A 10 -27.45 -24.04 -37.52
C ALA A 10 -27.57 -22.53 -37.75
N SER A 11 -28.75 -22.11 -38.17
CA SER A 11 -29.16 -20.73 -38.28
C SER A 11 -30.05 -20.34 -37.09
N ASP A 12 -29.83 -19.12 -36.61
CA ASP A 12 -30.83 -18.23 -36.01
C ASP A 12 -31.33 -18.53 -34.59
N PHE A 13 -30.55 -18.09 -33.61
CA PHE A 13 -31.08 -17.67 -32.31
C PHE A 13 -30.40 -16.39 -31.82
N PHE A 14 -30.69 -15.26 -32.48
CA PHE A 14 -30.42 -13.93 -31.91
C PHE A 14 -31.75 -13.20 -31.68
N ARG A 15 -32.14 -13.13 -30.40
CA ARG A 15 -33.20 -12.25 -29.90
C ARG A 15 -32.52 -11.15 -29.10
N PRO A 16 -32.72 -9.85 -29.40
CA PRO A 16 -32.18 -8.78 -28.56
C PRO A 16 -33.07 -8.62 -27.32
N LYS A 17 -32.49 -8.82 -26.13
CA LYS A 17 -33.14 -8.46 -24.86
C LYS A 17 -32.49 -7.20 -24.29
N SER A 18 -33.28 -6.12 -24.32
CA SER A 18 -33.53 -5.16 -23.24
C SER A 18 -32.32 -4.59 -22.50
N ALA A 19 -32.14 -3.27 -22.65
CA ALA A 19 -31.32 -2.42 -21.81
C ALA A 19 -31.64 -2.62 -20.31
N TYR A 20 -30.62 -2.98 -19.53
CA TYR A 20 -30.64 -2.91 -18.08
C TYR A 20 -30.12 -1.53 -17.67
N GLN A 21 -31.03 -0.67 -17.19
CA GLN A 21 -30.66 0.51 -16.42
C GLN A 21 -30.24 0.04 -15.02
N HIS A 22 -28.96 0.20 -14.69
CA HIS A 22 -28.46 0.01 -13.34
C HIS A 22 -28.85 1.22 -12.46
N PRO A 23 -29.31 0.99 -11.22
CA PRO A 23 -29.44 2.06 -10.23
C PRO A 23 -28.06 2.57 -9.85
N VAL A 24 -27.87 3.88 -9.97
CA VAL A 24 -26.69 4.62 -9.48
C VAL A 24 -26.74 4.59 -7.96
N LEU A 25 -26.09 3.60 -7.35
CA LEU A 25 -25.78 3.59 -5.93
C LEU A 25 -24.55 4.47 -5.71
N GLY A 26 -24.73 5.58 -5.00
CA GLY A 26 -23.70 6.59 -4.75
C GLY A 26 -22.48 6.02 -3.99
N PRO A 27 -21.26 6.46 -4.31
CA PRO A 27 -20.04 5.96 -3.69
C PRO A 27 -19.76 6.77 -2.41
N ASN A 28 -20.07 6.27 -1.21
CA ASN A 28 -19.62 6.99 0.01
C ASN A 28 -19.44 6.19 1.32
N ASN A 29 -19.72 4.88 1.41
CA ASN A 29 -19.66 4.21 2.73
C ASN A 29 -18.38 3.42 3.06
N ALA A 30 -17.68 2.82 2.09
CA ALA A 30 -16.48 2.05 2.40
C ALA A 30 -15.25 2.93 2.71
N GLN A 31 -15.10 4.06 2.00
CA GLN A 31 -14.00 5.00 2.21
C GLN A 31 -14.12 5.82 3.51
N ALA A 32 -15.35 6.05 3.99
CA ALA A 32 -15.58 6.76 5.24
C ALA A 32 -15.22 5.90 6.47
N GLN A 33 -15.40 4.58 6.40
CA GLN A 33 -15.11 3.67 7.51
C GLN A 33 -13.60 3.45 7.72
N LEU A 34 -12.81 3.39 6.64
CA LEU A 34 -11.35 3.29 6.72
C LEU A 34 -10.70 4.58 7.28
N ARG A 35 -11.35 5.74 7.07
CA ARG A 35 -10.95 7.04 7.62
C ARG A 35 -11.25 7.19 9.11
N MET A 36 -12.24 6.47 9.65
CA MET A 36 -12.67 6.61 11.06
C MET A 36 -11.89 5.73 12.03
N ARG A 37 -11.32 4.60 11.59
CA ARG A 37 -10.59 3.68 12.49
C ARG A 37 -9.15 4.10 12.83
N LEU A 38 -8.54 4.97 12.03
CA LEU A 38 -7.16 5.45 12.26
C LEU A 38 -7.08 6.76 13.06
N SER A 39 -8.22 7.30 13.55
CA SER A 39 -8.28 8.64 14.17
C SER A 39 -8.79 8.67 15.62
N SER A 40 -9.09 7.55 16.27
CA SER A 40 -9.74 7.59 17.59
C SER A 40 -8.78 7.28 18.74
N CYS A 41 -7.81 8.17 19.00
CA CYS A 41 -7.08 8.29 20.27
C CYS A 41 -6.43 9.70 20.34
N ILE A 42 -7.20 10.79 20.48
CA ILE A 42 -6.60 12.12 20.70
C ILE A 42 -7.33 12.84 21.82
N SER A 43 -6.59 13.07 22.91
CA SER A 43 -6.91 13.97 24.00
C SER A 43 -6.93 15.44 23.53
N PRO A 44 -7.66 16.34 24.20
CA PRO A 44 -7.77 17.71 23.74
C PRO A 44 -6.50 18.51 24.12
N SER A 45 -5.65 18.85 23.15
CA SER A 45 -4.78 20.03 23.27
C SER A 45 -4.80 20.88 21.98
N PRO A 46 -4.80 22.22 22.09
CA PRO A 46 -5.01 23.11 20.95
C PRO A 46 -3.67 23.65 20.44
N CYS A 47 -3.17 23.09 19.34
CA CYS A 47 -2.31 23.78 18.39
C CYS A 47 -2.58 23.16 17.00
N PRO A 48 -2.78 23.96 15.93
CA PRO A 48 -2.85 23.43 14.57
C PRO A 48 -1.44 23.03 14.12
N ILE A 49 -0.90 21.97 14.72
CA ILE A 49 0.37 21.39 14.34
C ILE A 49 0.14 20.74 12.98
N SER A 50 0.78 21.27 11.93
CA SER A 50 0.81 20.63 10.61
C SER A 50 1.48 19.26 10.77
N HIS A 51 0.67 18.22 10.95
CA HIS A 51 1.15 16.87 11.13
C HIS A 51 1.53 16.31 9.77
N ARG A 52 2.83 16.23 9.50
CA ARG A 52 3.34 15.68 8.23
C ARG A 52 3.57 14.19 8.39
N LEU A 53 3.06 13.42 7.43
CA LEU A 53 3.31 11.99 7.34
C LEU A 53 4.36 11.75 6.25
N VAL A 54 5.43 11.02 6.60
CA VAL A 54 6.53 10.68 5.69
C VAL A 54 6.75 9.18 5.72
N PHE A 55 6.87 8.59 4.54
CA PHE A 55 7.15 7.16 4.39
C PHE A 55 8.62 6.97 3.99
N LEU A 56 9.43 6.39 4.88
CA LEU A 56 10.85 6.14 4.58
C LEU A 56 11.03 4.90 3.70
N ASP A 57 10.00 4.08 3.59
CA ASP A 57 9.86 2.95 2.66
C ASP A 57 10.17 3.31 1.18
N ALA A 58 9.93 4.55 0.78
CA ALA A 58 10.22 5.03 -0.57
C ALA A 58 11.66 5.54 -0.75
N VAL A 59 12.45 5.61 0.32
CA VAL A 59 13.80 6.16 0.32
C VAL A 59 14.82 5.02 0.21
N PRO A 60 15.72 5.03 -0.80
CA PRO A 60 16.76 4.03 -0.87
C PRO A 60 17.63 4.01 0.39
N SER A 61 18.00 2.83 0.88
CA SER A 61 18.76 2.66 2.14
C SER A 61 20.06 3.47 2.17
N LEU A 62 20.80 3.49 1.06
CA LEU A 62 22.03 4.28 0.90
C LEU A 62 21.82 5.80 1.01
N ARG A 63 20.58 6.28 0.81
CA ARG A 63 20.22 7.70 0.89
C ARG A 63 19.47 8.05 2.17
N LEU A 64 19.16 7.08 3.03
CA LEU A 64 18.30 7.28 4.20
C LEU A 64 18.87 8.35 5.14
N GLU A 65 20.15 8.29 5.48
CA GLU A 65 20.80 9.28 6.33
C GLU A 65 20.78 10.68 5.71
N THR A 66 21.13 10.77 4.42
CA THR A 66 21.11 12.06 3.71
C THR A 66 19.71 12.64 3.65
N TYR A 67 18.70 11.80 3.39
CA TYR A 67 17.30 12.19 3.39
C TYR A 67 16.82 12.68 4.76
N ILE A 68 17.14 11.97 5.85
CA ILE A 68 16.79 12.39 7.22
C ILE A 68 17.45 13.74 7.55
N ARG A 69 18.69 13.96 7.12
CA ARG A 69 19.39 15.24 7.30
C ARG A 69 18.73 16.37 6.51
N GLU A 70 18.40 16.15 5.24
CA GLU A 70 17.69 17.12 4.39
C GLU A 70 16.31 17.45 4.97
N LEU A 71 15.54 16.41 5.33
CA LEU A 71 14.25 16.53 6.00
C LEU A 71 14.37 17.40 7.24
N ARG A 72 15.37 17.15 8.09
CA ARG A 72 15.64 17.97 9.27
C ARG A 72 15.90 19.41 8.89
N THR A 73 16.76 19.71 7.92
CA THR A 73 17.04 21.10 7.52
C THR A 73 15.82 21.84 6.98
N ALA A 74 14.91 21.13 6.30
CA ALA A 74 13.71 21.70 5.70
C ALA A 74 12.59 22.03 6.70
N LEU A 75 12.59 21.44 7.90
CA LEU A 75 11.55 21.65 8.91
C LEU A 75 11.84 22.86 9.79
N THR A 76 10.80 23.56 10.25
CA THR A 76 10.91 24.60 11.27
C THR A 76 10.83 24.00 12.67
N ARG A 77 11.42 24.69 13.67
CA ARG A 77 11.28 24.29 15.08
C ARG A 77 9.81 24.28 15.50
N GLY A 78 9.43 23.32 16.34
CA GLY A 78 8.07 23.06 16.77
C GLY A 78 7.27 22.14 15.85
N THR A 79 7.78 21.79 14.66
CA THR A 79 7.06 20.91 13.72
C THR A 79 7.05 19.47 14.21
N CYS A 80 5.88 18.84 14.17
CA CYS A 80 5.70 17.42 14.45
C CYS A 80 5.54 16.62 13.15
N LEU A 81 6.17 15.45 13.09
CA LEU A 81 6.20 14.60 11.91
C LEU A 81 6.10 13.13 12.31
N THR A 82 5.31 12.37 11.57
CA THR A 82 5.24 10.90 11.70
C THR A 82 6.00 10.25 10.57
N LEU A 83 6.99 9.46 10.93
CA LEU A 83 7.78 8.61 10.04
C LEU A 83 7.18 7.21 10.06
N LYS A 84 6.74 6.71 8.90
CA LYS A 84 6.32 5.32 8.74
C LYS A 84 7.34 4.56 7.89
N PHE A 85 7.70 3.38 8.34
CA PHE A 85 8.64 2.53 7.61
C PHE A 85 8.52 1.07 8.02
N THR A 86 9.04 0.21 7.15
CA THR A 86 9.04 -1.24 7.30
C THR A 86 10.47 -1.72 7.41
N THR A 87 10.76 -2.58 8.38
CA THR A 87 12.06 -3.24 8.55
C THR A 87 11.89 -4.74 8.41
N ILE A 88 13.01 -5.44 8.17
CA ILE A 88 13.06 -6.89 8.35
C ILE A 88 12.90 -7.21 9.85
N GLY A 89 12.18 -8.28 10.17
CA GLY A 89 12.02 -8.76 11.55
C GLY A 89 13.35 -9.06 12.23
N THR A 90 13.47 -8.69 13.50
CA THR A 90 14.74 -8.77 14.26
C THR A 90 15.31 -10.18 14.41
N SER A 91 14.46 -11.21 14.31
CA SER A 91 14.83 -12.63 14.40
C SER A 91 15.31 -13.24 13.09
N ILE A 92 15.24 -12.52 11.97
CA ILE A 92 15.60 -13.03 10.65
C ILE A 92 17.08 -12.82 10.37
N SER A 93 17.79 -13.91 10.08
CA SER A 93 19.14 -13.84 9.55
C SER A 93 19.15 -13.43 8.07
N PHE A 94 20.13 -12.62 7.71
CA PHE A 94 20.39 -12.21 6.33
C PHE A 94 20.61 -13.45 5.45
N PHE A 95 20.01 -13.48 4.26
CA PHE A 95 20.00 -14.63 3.33
C PHE A 95 19.27 -15.90 3.78
N SER A 96 18.54 -15.88 4.91
CA SER A 96 17.65 -17.00 5.24
C SER A 96 16.49 -17.13 4.26
N ARG A 97 15.80 -18.28 4.27
CA ARG A 97 14.55 -18.44 3.51
C ARG A 97 13.51 -17.39 3.94
N SER A 98 13.39 -17.13 5.23
CA SER A 98 12.48 -16.09 5.76
C SER A 98 12.84 -14.70 5.23
N PHE A 99 14.13 -14.39 5.13
CA PHE A 99 14.59 -13.15 4.48
C PHE A 99 14.12 -13.06 3.03
N VAL A 100 14.31 -14.12 2.24
CA VAL A 100 13.85 -14.14 0.83
C VAL A 100 12.33 -13.95 0.75
N LEU A 101 11.56 -14.63 1.60
CA LEU A 101 10.10 -14.52 1.63
C LEU A 101 9.62 -13.12 2.04
N ALA A 102 10.35 -12.45 2.93
CA ALA A 102 10.07 -11.08 3.37
C ALA A 102 10.27 -10.04 2.26
N MET A 103 11.18 -10.29 1.31
CA MET A 103 11.49 -9.36 0.22
C MET A 103 10.52 -9.43 -0.95
N LEU A 104 9.80 -10.55 -1.12
CA LEU A 104 8.95 -10.77 -2.30
C LEU A 104 7.85 -9.72 -2.53
N PRO A 105 7.10 -9.22 -1.52
CA PRO A 105 6.05 -8.21 -1.71
C PRO A 105 6.50 -6.91 -2.37
N PHE A 106 7.79 -6.65 -2.29
CA PHE A 106 8.42 -5.39 -2.69
C PHE A 106 9.06 -5.47 -4.09
N LEU A 107 9.04 -6.64 -4.73
CA LEU A 107 9.46 -6.76 -6.12
C LEU A 107 8.57 -5.91 -7.04
N SER A 108 9.17 -5.34 -8.08
CA SER A 108 8.48 -4.50 -9.05
C SER A 108 7.27 -5.21 -9.64
N ARG A 109 6.08 -4.66 -9.40
CA ARG A 109 4.81 -5.14 -9.96
C ARG A 109 4.72 -4.76 -11.42
N ARG A 110 4.69 -5.78 -12.29
CA ARG A 110 4.79 -5.58 -13.74
C ARG A 110 3.53 -4.93 -14.28
N SER A 111 2.37 -5.27 -13.73
CA SER A 111 1.09 -4.84 -14.27
C SER A 111 0.75 -3.38 -13.92
N MET A 112 1.41 -2.77 -12.93
CA MET A 112 1.14 -1.38 -12.53
C MET A 112 1.96 -0.32 -13.27
N HIS A 113 3.00 -0.71 -14.02
CA HIS A 113 3.84 0.23 -14.76
C HIS A 113 3.33 0.52 -16.19
N GLY A 114 2.32 -0.20 -16.67
CA GLY A 114 1.98 -0.26 -18.09
C GLY A 114 0.94 0.73 -18.62
N GLN A 115 0.19 1.45 -17.77
CA GLN A 115 -0.90 2.32 -18.26
C GLN A 115 -0.96 3.66 -17.51
N VAL A 116 -0.14 4.61 -17.95
CA VAL A 116 -0.50 6.02 -17.91
C VAL A 116 -1.31 6.29 -19.17
N THR A 117 -2.58 5.90 -19.21
CA THR A 117 -3.52 6.54 -20.13
C THR A 117 -3.95 7.86 -19.50
N PRO A 118 -3.63 9.03 -20.09
CA PRO A 118 -3.70 10.31 -19.39
C PRO A 118 -5.10 10.85 -19.07
N ASP A 119 -6.21 10.13 -19.30
CA ASP A 119 -7.51 10.82 -19.42
C ASP A 119 -8.74 10.20 -18.72
N VAL A 120 -8.57 9.32 -17.74
CA VAL A 120 -9.71 8.84 -16.94
C VAL A 120 -9.43 9.02 -15.44
N GLN A 121 -9.77 10.21 -14.94
CA GLN A 121 -9.80 10.50 -13.50
C GLN A 121 -10.97 9.74 -12.84
N CYS A 122 -10.73 8.49 -12.43
CA CYS A 122 -11.66 7.78 -11.57
C CYS A 122 -11.58 8.34 -10.14
N HIS A 123 -12.45 9.29 -9.82
CA HIS A 123 -12.74 9.74 -8.46
C HIS A 123 -13.33 8.57 -7.65
N GLY A 124 -12.54 7.85 -6.86
CA GLY A 124 -13.10 6.85 -5.93
C GLY A 124 -12.25 5.64 -5.55
N LEU A 125 -11.06 5.46 -6.10
CA LEU A 125 -10.08 4.53 -5.52
C LEU A 125 -9.06 5.36 -4.72
N PRO A 126 -8.79 5.01 -3.45
CA PRO A 126 -7.83 5.76 -2.67
C PRO A 126 -6.45 5.59 -3.33
N SER A 127 -5.98 6.66 -3.99
CA SER A 127 -4.56 6.89 -4.32
C SER A 127 -3.72 7.10 -3.05
N GLN A 128 -4.14 6.53 -1.91
CA GLN A 128 -3.59 6.78 -0.59
C GLN A 128 -2.49 5.79 -0.21
N PHE A 129 -2.26 4.76 -1.01
CA PHE A 129 -1.02 4.01 -0.88
C PHE A 129 0.07 4.86 -1.54
N PRO A 130 0.93 5.54 -0.76
CA PRO A 130 2.13 6.18 -1.33
C PRO A 130 2.88 5.14 -2.15
N SER A 131 3.60 5.58 -3.20
CA SER A 131 4.44 4.70 -4.05
C SER A 131 5.02 3.58 -3.22
N ARG A 132 4.54 2.35 -3.47
CA ARG A 132 4.81 1.20 -2.61
C ARG A 132 6.34 1.04 -2.50
N PRO A 133 6.89 0.79 -1.31
CA PRO A 133 8.31 0.52 -1.14
C PRO A 133 8.81 -0.48 -2.17
N ALA A 134 9.97 -0.21 -2.76
CA ALA A 134 10.68 -1.17 -3.61
C ALA A 134 11.40 -2.25 -2.78
N PHE A 135 11.55 -2.05 -1.47
CA PHE A 135 12.12 -3.00 -0.52
C PHE A 135 11.84 -2.52 0.92
N PRO A 136 11.78 -3.42 1.92
CA PRO A 136 11.79 -3.01 3.32
C PRO A 136 13.14 -2.37 3.63
N LEU A 137 13.18 -1.43 4.57
CA LEU A 137 14.43 -0.85 5.03
C LEU A 137 15.33 -1.96 5.58
N LEU A 138 16.55 -2.01 5.05
CA LEU A 138 17.62 -2.87 5.58
C LEU A 138 18.19 -2.35 6.90
N SER A 139 17.82 -1.13 7.29
CA SER A 139 18.16 -0.55 8.58
C SER A 139 17.19 -1.02 9.66
N SER A 140 17.71 -1.35 10.85
CA SER A 140 16.86 -1.65 12.01
C SER A 140 16.18 -0.39 12.55
N LEU A 141 15.12 -0.56 13.34
CA LEU A 141 14.51 0.54 14.11
C LEU A 141 15.57 1.33 14.90
N SER A 142 16.46 0.64 15.61
CA SER A 142 17.51 1.28 16.42
C SER A 142 18.44 2.18 15.59
N GLN A 143 18.82 1.75 14.40
CA GLN A 143 19.64 2.56 13.49
C GLN A 143 18.89 3.80 13.01
N VAL A 144 17.60 3.66 12.65
CA VAL A 144 16.77 4.81 12.25
C VAL A 144 16.62 5.80 13.41
N LEU A 145 16.34 5.33 14.62
CA LEU A 145 16.25 6.18 15.81
C LEU A 145 17.57 6.89 16.09
N GLN A 146 18.70 6.19 15.95
CA GLN A 146 20.03 6.79 16.09
C GLN A 146 20.25 7.91 15.06
N LEU A 147 19.90 7.72 13.79
CA LEU A 147 20.01 8.77 12.77
C LEU A 147 19.16 10.01 13.09
N LEU A 148 18.02 9.83 13.76
CA LEU A 148 17.13 10.91 14.17
C LEU A 148 17.70 11.74 15.32
N VAL A 149 18.43 11.10 16.26
CA VAL A 149 18.95 11.75 17.48
C VAL A 149 20.43 12.10 17.46
N SER A 150 21.26 11.48 16.62
CA SER A 150 22.74 11.67 16.61
C SER A 150 23.21 12.93 15.88
N SER A 151 22.33 13.90 15.63
CA SER A 151 22.66 15.14 14.91
C SER A 151 22.93 16.30 15.86
N PRO A 152 23.71 17.33 15.44
CA PRO A 152 23.85 18.58 16.20
C PRO A 152 22.53 19.27 16.52
N THR A 153 21.48 19.00 15.75
CA THR A 153 20.10 19.43 16.03
C THR A 153 19.19 18.20 16.08
N PRO A 154 19.17 17.47 17.21
CA PRO A 154 18.45 16.19 17.29
C PRO A 154 16.95 16.41 17.16
N PHE A 155 16.26 15.44 16.56
CA PHE A 155 14.81 15.35 16.72
C PHE A 155 14.49 14.86 18.14
N SER A 156 13.44 15.40 18.74
CA SER A 156 12.84 14.83 19.94
C SER A 156 11.88 13.71 19.53
N ILE A 157 12.08 12.50 20.04
CA ILE A 157 11.18 11.37 19.77
C ILE A 157 9.96 11.49 20.70
N CYS A 158 8.77 11.62 20.13
CA CYS A 158 7.52 11.72 20.88
C CYS A 158 6.88 10.34 21.11
N SER A 159 6.84 9.49 20.08
CA SER A 159 6.33 8.12 20.20
C SER A 159 7.02 7.17 19.22
N VAL A 160 7.06 5.89 19.57
CA VAL A 160 7.54 4.79 18.74
C VAL A 160 6.55 3.65 18.89
N GLU A 161 5.85 3.32 17.82
CA GLU A 161 4.78 2.33 17.83
C GLU A 161 5.05 1.26 16.76
N ASN A 162 4.91 0.00 17.16
CA ASN A 162 4.84 -1.10 16.21
C ASN A 162 3.40 -1.18 15.69
N THR A 163 3.23 -1.03 14.38
CA THR A 163 1.92 -0.99 13.70
C THR A 163 1.76 -2.19 12.75
N SER A 164 2.51 -3.27 12.98
CA SER A 164 2.55 -4.44 12.09
C SER A 164 1.21 -5.16 12.02
N GLU A 165 0.57 -5.38 13.17
CA GLU A 165 -0.73 -6.08 13.25
C GLU A 165 -1.84 -5.30 12.57
N ASP A 166 -2.00 -4.02 12.91
CA ASP A 166 -2.99 -3.13 12.27
C ASP A 166 -2.82 -3.08 10.76
N TYR A 167 -1.57 -3.04 10.28
CA TYR A 167 -1.28 -2.99 8.86
C TYR A 167 -1.53 -4.34 8.17
N ALA A 168 -1.23 -5.46 8.83
CA ALA A 168 -1.56 -6.80 8.32
C ALA A 168 -3.08 -6.99 8.20
N MET A 169 -3.87 -6.53 9.18
CA MET A 169 -5.33 -6.53 9.10
C MET A 169 -5.82 -5.70 7.92
N LEU A 170 -5.31 -4.48 7.77
CA LEU A 170 -5.67 -3.60 6.65
C LEU A 170 -5.38 -4.23 5.29
N LEU A 171 -4.23 -4.91 5.14
CA LEU A 171 -3.87 -5.61 3.91
C LEU A 171 -4.78 -6.82 3.62
N ASN A 172 -5.19 -7.56 4.66
CA ASN A 172 -6.15 -8.65 4.51
C ASN A 172 -7.53 -8.14 4.09
N ASP A 173 -8.04 -7.10 4.76
CA ASP A 173 -9.31 -6.46 4.41
C ASP A 173 -9.29 -5.98 2.95
N TYR A 174 -8.19 -5.33 2.55
CA TYR A 174 -8.00 -4.89 1.17
C TYR A 174 -7.98 -6.06 0.17
N ALA A 175 -7.29 -7.16 0.49
CA ALA A 175 -7.26 -8.34 -0.39
C ALA A 175 -8.61 -9.06 -0.47
N HIS A 176 -9.40 -9.03 0.61
CA HIS A 176 -10.78 -9.49 0.65
C HIS A 176 -11.67 -8.63 -0.23
N ASP A 177 -11.59 -7.30 -0.11
CA ASP A 177 -12.32 -6.37 -0.98
C ASP A 177 -12.00 -6.60 -2.46
N LEU A 178 -10.73 -6.83 -2.82
CA LEU A 178 -10.35 -7.18 -4.19
C LEU A 178 -10.96 -8.51 -4.68
N GLY A 179 -11.19 -9.47 -3.79
CA GLY A 179 -11.74 -10.79 -4.14
C GLY A 179 -13.26 -10.84 -4.18
N ASP A 180 -13.87 -10.33 -3.12
CA ASP A 180 -15.25 -10.60 -2.72
C ASP A 180 -16.19 -9.46 -3.14
N ASN A 181 -15.68 -8.22 -3.28
CA ASN A 181 -16.48 -7.10 -3.78
C ASN A 181 -16.42 -7.02 -5.32
N PRO A 182 -17.52 -7.36 -6.04
CA PRO A 182 -17.51 -7.41 -7.50
C PRO A 182 -17.28 -6.04 -8.14
N ILE A 183 -17.69 -4.95 -7.48
CA ILE A 183 -17.51 -3.58 -7.98
C ILE A 183 -16.03 -3.20 -7.92
N VAL A 184 -15.38 -3.39 -6.76
CA VAL A 184 -13.94 -3.11 -6.58
C VAL A 184 -13.12 -3.95 -7.55
N ARG A 185 -13.42 -5.24 -7.66
CA ARG A 185 -12.76 -6.15 -8.61
C ARG A 185 -12.92 -5.68 -10.06
N GLN A 186 -14.15 -5.36 -10.48
CA GLN A 186 -14.41 -4.91 -11.85
C GLN A 186 -13.66 -3.62 -12.18
N GLN A 187 -13.68 -2.64 -11.28
CA GLN A 187 -12.94 -1.37 -11.44
C GLN A 187 -11.44 -1.61 -11.54
N PHE A 188 -10.88 -2.49 -10.70
CA PHE A 188 -9.46 -2.81 -10.73
C PHE A 188 -9.07 -3.51 -12.04
N VAL A 189 -9.83 -4.52 -12.45
CA VAL A 189 -9.60 -5.29 -13.70
C VAL A 189 -9.74 -4.39 -14.94
N GLN A 190 -10.68 -3.46 -14.95
CA GLN A 190 -10.81 -2.48 -16.03
C GLN A 190 -9.58 -1.59 -16.15
N ARG A 191 -8.93 -1.25 -15.04
CA ARG A 191 -7.77 -0.35 -15.00
C ARG A 191 -6.43 -1.06 -15.23
N TRP A 192 -6.26 -2.28 -14.70
CA TRP A 192 -4.96 -2.97 -14.64
C TRP A 192 -4.98 -4.37 -15.26
N GLY A 193 -6.13 -4.78 -15.83
CA GLY A 193 -6.34 -6.12 -16.37
C GLY A 193 -6.49 -7.19 -15.28
N MET A 194 -6.83 -8.40 -15.73
CA MET A 194 -6.94 -9.57 -14.85
C MET A 194 -5.59 -9.97 -14.23
N GLU A 195 -4.49 -9.75 -14.95
CA GLU A 195 -3.14 -10.05 -14.45
C GLU A 195 -2.78 -9.13 -13.29
N GLY A 196 -2.96 -7.81 -13.44
CA GLY A 196 -2.67 -6.85 -12.37
C GLY A 196 -3.56 -7.04 -11.15
N TRP A 197 -4.83 -7.42 -11.34
CA TRP A 197 -5.70 -7.79 -10.23
C TRP A 197 -5.18 -9.02 -9.46
N ARG A 198 -4.76 -10.09 -10.16
CA ARG A 198 -4.19 -11.29 -9.53
C ARG A 198 -2.88 -10.98 -8.80
N GLU A 199 -2.00 -10.23 -9.45
CA GLU A 199 -0.71 -9.80 -8.91
C GLU A 199 -0.92 -8.99 -7.61
N GLU A 200 -1.79 -7.97 -7.65
CA GLU A 200 -2.06 -7.12 -6.49
C GLU A 200 -2.61 -7.91 -5.30
N ARG A 201 -3.62 -8.75 -5.56
CA ARG A 201 -4.25 -9.57 -4.50
C ARG A 201 -3.26 -10.56 -3.89
N LEU A 202 -2.46 -11.23 -4.73
CA LEU A 202 -1.43 -12.16 -4.27
C LEU A 202 -0.44 -11.46 -3.34
N TYR A 203 0.12 -10.33 -3.76
CA TYR A 203 1.13 -9.66 -2.95
C TYR A 203 0.55 -8.97 -1.71
N ALA A 204 -0.70 -8.48 -1.75
CA ALA A 204 -1.35 -7.94 -0.55
C ALA A 204 -1.49 -9.02 0.54
N LEU A 205 -1.96 -10.21 0.17
CA LEU A 205 -2.04 -11.37 1.07
C LEU A 205 -0.65 -11.82 1.54
N TRP A 206 0.33 -11.83 0.64
CA TRP A 206 1.70 -12.20 0.98
C TRP A 206 2.31 -11.24 2.00
N GLU A 207 2.16 -9.94 1.77
CA GLU A 207 2.67 -8.90 2.68
C GLU A 207 2.00 -9.01 4.05
N ALA A 208 0.67 -9.19 4.10
CA ALA A 208 -0.04 -9.42 5.36
C ALA A 208 0.49 -10.67 6.09
N ALA A 209 0.69 -11.78 5.36
CA ALA A 209 1.26 -13.00 5.92
C ALA A 209 2.69 -12.80 6.44
N ALA A 210 3.51 -12.00 5.75
CA ALA A 210 4.86 -11.69 6.19
C ALA A 210 4.88 -10.88 7.51
N PHE A 211 3.96 -9.93 7.70
CA PHE A 211 3.80 -9.26 9.00
C PHE A 211 3.29 -10.21 10.09
N ASN A 212 2.28 -11.05 9.81
CA ASN A 212 1.76 -12.03 10.76
C ASN A 212 2.80 -13.08 11.18
N ALA A 213 3.69 -13.47 10.26
CA ALA A 213 4.80 -14.37 10.51
C ALA A 213 6.01 -13.67 11.17
N GLN A 214 5.90 -12.38 11.50
CA GLN A 214 6.98 -11.55 12.06
C GLN A 214 8.21 -11.47 11.16
N PHE A 215 8.02 -11.64 9.85
CA PHE A 215 9.10 -11.49 8.88
C PHE A 215 9.40 -10.03 8.55
N LEU A 216 8.37 -9.21 8.67
CA LEU A 216 8.42 -7.77 8.52
C LEU A 216 7.89 -7.12 9.80
N GLU A 217 8.42 -5.96 10.11
CA GLU A 217 7.93 -5.12 11.19
C GLU A 217 7.64 -3.73 10.63
N ARG A 218 6.48 -3.17 10.94
CA ARG A 218 6.10 -1.81 10.53
C ARG A 218 6.12 -0.88 11.73
N TRP A 219 6.80 0.24 11.58
CA TRP A 219 7.01 1.21 12.62
C TRP A 219 6.37 2.55 12.27
N SER A 220 5.78 3.19 13.28
CA SER A 220 5.30 4.56 13.25
C SER A 220 6.05 5.34 14.33
N VAL A 221 6.90 6.27 13.92
CA VAL A 221 7.73 7.08 14.83
C VAL A 221 7.33 8.53 14.70
N THR A 222 6.82 9.11 15.77
CA THR A 222 6.48 10.54 15.82
C THR A 222 7.67 11.31 16.40
N VAL A 223 8.11 12.34 15.67
CA VAL A 223 9.23 13.20 16.05
C VAL A 223 8.85 14.66 16.02
N GLN A 224 9.52 15.46 16.84
CA GLN A 224 9.43 16.90 16.86
C GLN A 224 10.79 17.54 16.65
N LYS A 225 10.84 18.61 15.85
CA LYS A 225 12.05 19.43 15.66
C LYS A 225 12.13 20.59 16.64
#